data_AF-A0A7R9TWD1-F1
#
_entry.id   AF-A0A7R9TWD1-F1
#
_cell.length_a   1.000
_cell.length_b   1.000
_cell.length_c   1.000
_cell.angle_alpha   90.00
_cell.angle_beta   90.00
_cell.angle_gamma   90.00
#
_symmetry.space_group_name_H-M   'P 1'
#
loop_
_entity.id
_entity.type
_entity.pdbx_description
1 polymer ?
#
loop_
_entity_poly.entity_id
_entity_poly.type
_entity_poly.pdbx_seq_one_letter_code
_entity_poly.pdbx_strand_id
1 'polypeptide(L)'
;MLKDAQSNIKDELDENLTLNECVLMIGEWVPMGTNQIVALNEKLGSSERVQGGFFTNVVDPDPDSSEFVGSNEGLTSVDILDFDDTGYVNYEAEIHFPEEDGIVQVENFGINCNADGFIMYGMECNAIMHAVKDGLSLDNMSRLLVDVHSDSSAVVDNLLSPHQRAMLDLTYLNDAASRDKFNVLFAEKICKEGVEEQLKAEMYLDREANENELRQVLGDTWASHDISDEQVLIIGRNGILLGGPGVREHEPLVASYLSLMTRNMFMRSLFQRTFILADVLKEIRRLIDHHETNPNSMRMIRELLADASSDVILLGEIQSYLHESMANFEVPSAPTTTSGRRLFEILNIEASLH
;
A
#
# COMPACT_ATOMS: atom_id res chain seq x y z
N MET A 1 12.36 30.30 23.94
CA MET A 1 11.82 29.41 24.98
C MET A 1 10.62 28.71 24.36
N LEU A 2 10.90 27.63 23.65
CA LEU A 2 9.87 26.75 23.09
C LEU A 2 9.29 25.96 24.26
N LYS A 3 7.97 26.02 24.42
CA LYS A 3 7.24 25.20 25.39
C LYS A 3 7.17 23.79 24.82
N ASP A 4 7.52 22.82 25.66
CA ASP A 4 7.40 21.40 25.39
C ASP A 4 5.99 21.09 24.86
N ALA A 5 5.94 20.63 23.60
CA ALA A 5 4.74 20.00 23.05
C ALA A 5 4.54 18.69 23.84
N GLN A 6 3.37 18.55 24.46
CA GLN A 6 3.00 17.32 25.13
C GLN A 6 2.80 16.24 24.05
N SER A 7 3.83 15.43 23.87
CA SER A 7 3.75 14.17 23.13
C SER A 7 2.66 13.30 23.73
N ASN A 8 1.72 12.82 22.90
CA ASN A 8 0.78 11.75 23.27
C ASN A 8 1.48 10.38 23.40
N ILE A 9 2.81 10.32 23.26
CA ILE A 9 3.61 9.10 23.36
C ILE A 9 4.18 8.99 24.77
N LYS A 10 3.63 8.07 25.56
CA LYS A 10 4.03 7.76 26.94
C LYS A 10 4.89 6.50 27.07
N ASP A 11 5.75 6.23 26.10
CA ASP A 11 6.75 5.16 26.23
C ASP A 11 8.14 5.72 25.93
N GLU A 12 9.07 5.58 26.87
CA GLU A 12 10.51 5.63 26.58
C GLU A 12 10.81 4.39 25.75
N LEU A 13 10.86 4.54 24.44
CA LEU A 13 11.21 3.46 23.52
C LEU A 13 12.73 3.35 23.47
N ASP A 14 13.25 2.14 23.69
CA ASP A 14 14.67 1.84 23.44
C ASP A 14 14.87 1.76 21.92
N GLU A 15 15.48 2.80 21.33
CA GLU A 15 15.75 2.87 19.89
C GLU A 15 17.02 2.09 19.54
N ASN A 16 16.88 0.89 18.95
CA ASN A 16 18.04 0.06 18.58
C ASN A 16 18.55 0.36 17.17
N LEU A 17 17.63 0.57 16.21
CA LEU A 17 17.94 0.80 14.81
C LEU A 17 17.42 2.16 14.33
N THR A 18 18.27 2.87 13.62
CA THR A 18 17.93 4.14 12.99
C THR A 18 18.33 4.15 11.51
N LEU A 19 17.56 4.88 10.70
CA LEU A 19 17.77 5.03 9.26
C LEU A 19 18.23 6.44 8.91
N ASN A 20 19.13 6.53 7.94
CA ASN A 20 19.58 7.79 7.36
C ASN A 20 19.07 7.95 5.94
N GLU A 21 18.63 9.16 5.59
CA GLU A 21 18.12 9.56 4.27
C GLU A 21 17.06 8.58 3.72
N CYS A 22 16.00 8.34 4.52
CA CYS A 22 15.02 7.31 4.24
C CYS A 22 14.02 7.71 3.14
N VAL A 23 13.84 6.84 2.15
CA VAL A 23 12.78 6.91 1.13
C VAL A 23 11.90 5.68 1.25
N LEU A 24 10.60 5.89 1.17
CA LEU A 24 9.60 4.85 1.28
C LEU A 24 8.92 4.69 -0.09
N MET A 25 8.80 3.44 -0.54
CA MET A 25 7.84 3.08 -1.58
C MET A 25 6.86 2.08 -1.00
N ILE A 26 5.59 2.36 -1.16
CA ILE A 26 4.52 1.50 -0.68
C ILE A 26 3.70 1.08 -1.88
N GLY A 27 3.37 -0.20 -1.95
CA GLY A 27 2.61 -0.74 -3.06
C GLY A 27 1.30 -1.32 -2.60
N GLU A 28 0.28 -1.17 -3.44
CA GLU A 28 -0.95 -1.95 -3.37
C GLU A 28 -1.39 -2.41 -4.77
N TRP A 29 -2.34 -3.34 -4.79
CA TRP A 29 -2.99 -3.76 -6.03
C TRP A 29 -4.50 -3.58 -5.92
N VAL A 30 -5.09 -2.90 -6.90
CA VAL A 30 -6.53 -2.65 -7.00
C VAL A 30 -7.02 -3.17 -8.35
N PRO A 31 -8.19 -3.84 -8.42
CA PRO A 31 -8.74 -4.28 -9.69
C PRO A 31 -8.91 -3.10 -10.66
N MET A 32 -8.12 -3.11 -11.73
CA MET A 32 -8.08 -2.03 -12.70
C MET A 32 -7.72 -2.57 -14.09
N GLY A 33 -8.09 -1.82 -15.11
CA GLY A 33 -7.78 -2.06 -16.51
C GLY A 33 -7.66 -0.73 -17.26
N THR A 34 -7.40 -0.79 -18.56
CA THR A 34 -7.24 0.40 -19.41
C THR A 34 -8.42 1.37 -19.31
N ASN A 35 -9.66 0.86 -19.29
CA ASN A 35 -10.85 1.71 -19.24
C ASN A 35 -10.94 2.53 -17.94
N GLN A 36 -10.46 1.96 -16.83
CA GLN A 36 -10.43 2.62 -15.55
C GLN A 36 -9.35 3.70 -15.51
N ILE A 37 -8.21 3.50 -16.17
CA ILE A 37 -7.19 4.56 -16.35
C ILE A 37 -7.74 5.71 -17.20
N VAL A 38 -8.43 5.41 -18.30
CA VAL A 38 -9.07 6.45 -19.13
C VAL A 38 -10.05 7.27 -18.27
N ALA A 39 -10.92 6.58 -17.52
CA ALA A 39 -11.88 7.25 -16.64
C ALA A 39 -11.19 8.05 -15.51
N LEU A 40 -10.07 7.56 -14.98
CA LEU A 40 -9.27 8.27 -13.99
C LEU A 40 -8.64 9.53 -14.58
N ASN A 41 -8.06 9.44 -15.78
CA ASN A 41 -7.50 10.59 -16.50
C ASN A 41 -8.56 11.65 -16.84
N GLU A 42 -9.77 11.22 -17.24
CA GLU A 42 -10.89 12.13 -17.43
C GLU A 42 -11.30 12.81 -16.11
N LYS A 43 -11.36 12.05 -15.01
CA LYS A 43 -11.71 12.58 -13.68
C LYS A 43 -10.66 13.57 -13.16
N LEU A 44 -9.38 13.30 -13.39
CA LEU A 44 -8.27 14.16 -12.98
C LEU A 44 -8.12 15.39 -13.89
N GLY A 45 -8.77 15.40 -15.06
CA GLY A 45 -8.58 16.44 -16.07
C GLY A 45 -7.19 16.39 -16.69
N SER A 46 -6.57 15.20 -16.81
CA SER A 46 -5.19 15.04 -17.32
C SER A 46 -4.99 15.66 -18.70
N SER A 47 -6.00 15.59 -19.56
CA SER A 47 -5.96 16.18 -20.91
C SER A 47 -6.47 17.64 -20.98
N GLU A 48 -6.89 18.22 -19.85
CA GLU A 48 -7.45 19.57 -19.81
C GLU A 48 -6.38 20.65 -19.67
N ARG A 49 -6.78 21.90 -19.90
CA ARG A 49 -5.88 23.06 -19.74
C ARG A 49 -5.54 23.33 -18.26
N VAL A 50 -6.45 22.98 -17.36
CA VAL A 50 -6.26 23.05 -15.91
C VAL A 50 -6.29 21.60 -15.43
N GLN A 51 -5.11 21.08 -15.14
CA GLN A 51 -4.91 19.71 -14.66
C GLN A 51 -5.05 19.69 -13.14
N GLY A 52 -5.62 18.61 -12.59
CA GLY A 52 -5.70 18.41 -11.15
C GLY A 52 -6.80 19.21 -10.46
N GLY A 53 -6.64 19.43 -9.16
CA GLY A 53 -7.61 20.14 -8.32
C GLY A 53 -7.90 19.43 -6.99
N PHE A 54 -8.98 19.83 -6.34
CA PHE A 54 -9.42 19.24 -5.08
C PHE A 54 -10.46 18.15 -5.32
N PHE A 55 -10.25 16.99 -4.71
CA PHE A 55 -11.11 15.82 -4.82
C PHE A 55 -11.66 15.41 -3.46
N THR A 56 -12.92 14.98 -3.45
CA THR A 56 -13.60 14.44 -2.27
C THR A 56 -14.61 13.37 -2.66
N ASN A 57 -14.81 12.39 -1.78
CA ASN A 57 -15.91 11.42 -1.86
C ASN A 57 -17.19 11.94 -1.18
N VAL A 58 -17.15 13.11 -0.53
CA VAL A 58 -18.31 13.70 0.14
C VAL A 58 -19.32 14.20 -0.90
N VAL A 59 -20.53 13.66 -0.86
CA VAL A 59 -21.64 14.08 -1.71
C VAL A 59 -22.27 15.33 -1.13
N ASP A 60 -22.41 16.39 -1.96
CA ASP A 60 -23.13 17.61 -1.58
C ASP A 60 -24.61 17.29 -1.28
N PRO A 61 -25.08 17.43 -0.03
CA PRO A 61 -26.49 17.22 0.29
C PRO A 61 -27.39 18.37 -0.18
N ASP A 62 -26.86 19.54 -0.54
CA ASP A 62 -27.61 20.72 -0.97
C ASP A 62 -26.97 21.43 -2.19
N PRO A 63 -27.11 20.85 -3.40
CA PRO A 63 -26.45 21.33 -4.62
C PRO A 63 -26.95 22.70 -5.13
N ASP A 64 -28.04 23.23 -4.55
CA ASP A 64 -28.59 24.55 -4.89
C ASP A 64 -27.95 25.68 -4.06
N SER A 65 -27.12 25.34 -3.06
CA SER A 65 -26.32 26.28 -2.28
C SER A 65 -25.21 26.92 -3.13
N SER A 66 -24.88 28.18 -2.88
CA SER A 66 -23.75 28.87 -3.53
C SER A 66 -22.39 28.47 -2.96
N GLU A 67 -22.38 27.74 -1.85
CA GLU A 67 -21.20 27.26 -1.16
C GLU A 67 -21.33 25.74 -1.03
N PHE A 68 -20.36 25.01 -1.60
CA PHE A 68 -20.15 23.62 -1.22
C PHE A 68 -19.63 23.63 0.22
N VAL A 69 -20.49 23.30 1.19
CA VAL A 69 -20.10 23.16 2.60
C VAL A 69 -19.52 21.76 2.81
N GLY A 70 -18.54 21.39 1.98
CA GLY A 70 -17.52 20.44 2.41
C GLY A 70 -16.51 21.27 3.16
N SER A 71 -16.25 20.95 4.43
CA SER A 71 -15.08 21.53 5.08
C SER A 71 -13.86 21.25 4.18
N ASN A 72 -12.91 22.18 4.11
CA ASN A 72 -11.62 21.90 3.43
C ASN A 72 -10.89 20.68 4.06
N GLU A 73 -11.42 20.17 5.17
CA GLU A 73 -11.02 18.98 5.90
C GLU A 73 -11.24 17.73 5.03
N GLY A 74 -10.16 17.02 4.72
CA GLY A 74 -10.20 15.79 3.94
C GLY A 74 -10.29 16.00 2.42
N LEU A 75 -10.09 17.22 1.92
CA LEU A 75 -9.84 17.44 0.49
C LEU A 75 -8.45 16.95 0.13
N THR A 76 -8.36 16.15 -0.94
CA THR A 76 -7.09 15.77 -1.55
C THR A 76 -6.80 16.75 -2.68
N SER A 77 -5.72 17.52 -2.56
CA SER A 77 -5.19 18.30 -3.68
C SER A 77 -4.38 17.37 -4.56
N VAL A 78 -4.60 17.40 -5.88
CA VAL A 78 -3.90 16.55 -6.84
C VAL A 78 -3.25 17.41 -7.91
N ASP A 79 -1.96 17.18 -8.15
CA ASP A 79 -1.16 17.80 -9.20
C ASP A 79 -0.59 16.74 -10.15
N ILE A 80 -0.95 16.79 -11.42
CA ILE A 80 -0.58 15.74 -12.39
C ILE A 80 0.85 15.96 -12.86
N LEU A 81 1.67 14.91 -12.78
CA LEU A 81 3.07 14.93 -13.20
C LEU A 81 3.25 14.45 -14.65
N ASP A 82 2.68 13.28 -14.95
CA ASP A 82 2.82 12.61 -16.24
C ASP A 82 1.71 11.57 -16.43
N PHE A 83 1.27 11.31 -17.66
CA PHE A 83 0.23 10.32 -17.91
C PHE A 83 0.30 9.73 -19.32
N ASP A 84 -0.17 8.50 -19.44
CA ASP A 84 -0.60 7.89 -20.69
C ASP A 84 -2.12 7.68 -20.62
N ASP A 85 -2.83 7.97 -21.72
CA ASP A 85 -4.29 7.88 -21.77
C ASP A 85 -4.83 6.50 -21.31
N THR A 86 -4.05 5.44 -21.56
CA THR A 86 -4.48 4.05 -21.41
C THR A 86 -3.66 3.24 -20.42
N GLY A 87 -2.41 3.65 -20.18
CA GLY A 87 -1.41 2.86 -19.48
C GLY A 87 -1.21 3.26 -18.03
N TYR A 88 -1.06 4.56 -17.74
CA TYR A 88 -0.75 5.00 -16.38
C TYR A 88 -1.07 6.48 -16.13
N VAL A 89 -1.11 6.86 -14.87
CA VAL A 89 -1.10 8.26 -14.44
C VAL A 89 -0.18 8.43 -13.22
N ASN A 90 0.65 9.46 -13.26
CA ASN A 90 1.54 9.92 -12.20
C ASN A 90 1.05 11.27 -11.70
N TYR A 91 0.87 11.40 -10.39
CA TYR A 91 0.43 12.64 -9.78
C TYR A 91 0.95 12.77 -8.35
N GLU A 92 1.07 14.00 -7.89
CA GLU A 92 1.29 14.32 -6.49
C GLU A 92 -0.05 14.52 -5.80
N ALA A 93 -0.19 14.01 -4.58
CA ALA A 93 -1.36 14.22 -3.75
C ALA A 93 -0.96 14.81 -2.40
N GLU A 94 -1.59 15.92 -2.03
CA GLU A 94 -1.46 16.57 -0.72
C GLU A 94 -2.78 16.45 0.05
N ILE A 95 -2.69 15.92 1.26
CA ILE A 95 -3.86 15.68 2.11
C ILE A 95 -3.98 16.78 3.17
N HIS A 96 -5.13 17.42 3.22
CA HIS A 96 -5.42 18.47 4.18
C HIS A 96 -6.30 17.94 5.32
N PHE A 97 -5.72 17.25 6.29
CA PHE A 97 -6.43 16.86 7.52
C PHE A 97 -6.29 17.91 8.63
N PRO A 98 -7.33 18.09 9.47
CA PRO A 98 -7.25 18.96 10.63
C PRO A 98 -6.40 18.30 11.73
N GLU A 99 -5.21 18.83 11.98
CA GLU A 99 -4.28 18.36 13.01
C GLU A 99 -4.57 18.96 14.40
N GLU A 100 -4.17 18.24 15.46
CA GLU A 100 -4.20 18.80 16.83
C GLU A 100 -3.23 19.99 16.97
N ASP A 101 -3.55 20.93 17.87
CA ASP A 101 -2.74 22.14 18.11
C ASP A 101 -1.27 21.79 18.42
N GLY A 102 -0.37 22.06 17.48
CA GLY A 102 1.08 21.88 17.63
C GLY A 102 1.68 20.69 16.88
N ILE A 103 0.86 19.88 16.19
CA ILE A 103 1.32 18.83 15.28
C ILE A 103 1.35 19.42 13.87
N VAL A 104 2.50 19.26 13.18
CA VAL A 104 2.65 19.63 11.78
C VAL A 104 2.98 18.34 11.04
N GLN A 105 1.98 17.74 10.42
CA GLN A 105 2.10 16.61 9.50
C GLN A 105 1.97 17.16 8.09
N VAL A 106 3.01 16.98 7.28
CA VAL A 106 3.01 17.39 5.88
C VAL A 106 3.29 16.13 5.07
N GLU A 107 2.24 15.60 4.47
CA GLU A 107 2.31 14.39 3.65
C GLU A 107 1.98 14.71 2.21
N ASN A 108 3.02 14.65 1.39
CA ASN A 108 2.90 14.67 -0.06
C ASN A 108 3.24 13.29 -0.59
N PHE A 109 2.31 12.71 -1.32
CA PHE A 109 2.48 11.40 -1.95
C PHE A 109 2.79 11.59 -3.43
N GLY A 110 3.89 11.01 -3.92
CA GLY A 110 4.02 10.73 -5.35
C GLY A 110 3.28 9.43 -5.66
N ILE A 111 2.24 9.47 -6.48
CA ILE A 111 1.40 8.30 -6.77
C ILE A 111 1.53 7.93 -8.24
N ASN A 112 1.88 6.66 -8.49
CA ASN A 112 1.80 6.02 -9.80
C ASN A 112 0.64 5.03 -9.78
N CYS A 113 -0.32 5.20 -10.69
CA CYS A 113 -1.40 4.25 -10.94
C CYS A 113 -1.23 3.65 -12.33
N ASN A 114 -1.14 2.32 -12.44
CA ASN A 114 -0.94 1.61 -13.70
C ASN A 114 -2.19 0.79 -14.09
N ALA A 115 -2.48 0.69 -15.39
CA ALA A 115 -3.61 -0.06 -15.95
C ALA A 115 -3.67 -1.52 -15.50
N ASP A 116 -2.54 -2.11 -15.11
CA ASP A 116 -2.48 -3.46 -14.55
C ASP A 116 -2.99 -3.57 -13.10
N GLY A 117 -3.41 -2.45 -12.49
CA GLY A 117 -3.91 -2.39 -11.12
C GLY A 117 -2.85 -2.15 -10.06
N PHE A 118 -1.56 -2.09 -10.44
CA PHE A 118 -0.51 -1.72 -9.51
C PHE A 118 -0.60 -0.22 -9.18
N ILE A 119 -0.60 0.09 -7.89
CA ILE A 119 -0.52 1.45 -7.37
C ILE A 119 0.71 1.54 -6.48
N MET A 120 1.56 2.53 -6.73
CA MET A 120 2.77 2.80 -5.98
C MET A 120 2.71 4.20 -5.38
N TYR A 121 3.06 4.31 -4.10
CA TYR A 121 3.19 5.55 -3.35
C TYR A 121 4.65 5.76 -3.01
N GLY A 122 5.25 6.84 -3.50
CA GLY A 122 6.61 7.26 -3.17
C GLY A 122 6.60 8.44 -2.20
N MET A 123 7.48 8.40 -1.21
CA MET A 123 7.68 9.50 -0.26
C MET A 123 9.12 9.54 0.27
N GLU A 124 9.61 10.74 0.57
CA GLU A 124 10.90 10.94 1.24
C GLU A 124 10.67 11.40 2.69
N CYS A 125 11.21 10.64 3.64
CA CYS A 125 11.02 10.90 5.05
C CYS A 125 12.02 11.94 5.55
N ASN A 126 11.60 13.20 5.58
CA ASN A 126 12.45 14.32 5.97
C ASN A 126 12.66 14.45 7.49
N ALA A 127 11.65 14.13 8.30
CA ALA A 127 11.75 14.22 9.75
C ALA A 127 10.69 13.36 10.43
N ILE A 128 11.04 12.77 11.58
CA ILE A 128 10.08 12.13 12.49
C ILE A 128 10.43 12.56 13.92
N MET A 129 9.47 13.14 14.64
CA MET A 129 9.65 13.63 16.00
C MET A 129 10.82 14.63 16.09
N HIS A 130 11.94 14.21 16.70
CA HIS A 130 13.14 15.03 16.89
C HIS A 130 14.23 14.74 15.84
N ALA A 131 14.13 13.63 15.12
CA ALA A 131 15.10 13.24 14.10
C ALA A 131 14.79 13.96 12.79
N VAL A 132 15.82 14.53 12.17
CA VAL A 132 15.72 15.26 10.90
C VAL A 132 16.70 14.63 9.93
N LYS A 133 16.16 14.04 8.87
CA LYS A 133 16.83 13.36 7.75
C LYS A 133 17.64 12.11 8.14
N ASP A 134 18.39 12.17 9.23
CA ASP A 134 19.22 11.11 9.79
C ASP A 134 18.75 10.71 11.18
N GLY A 135 19.10 9.49 11.59
CA GLY A 135 18.74 8.98 12.91
C GLY A 135 17.25 8.70 13.06
N LEU A 136 16.56 8.38 11.96
CA LEU A 136 15.13 8.08 11.96
C LEU A 136 14.89 6.71 12.60
N SER A 137 14.37 6.70 13.83
CA SER A 137 14.05 5.47 14.57
C SER A 137 13.04 4.58 13.84
N LEU A 138 13.31 3.27 13.79
CA LEU A 138 12.39 2.30 13.19
C LEU A 138 11.07 2.18 13.94
N ASP A 139 11.03 2.38 15.26
CA ASP A 139 9.77 2.34 16.03
C ASP A 139 8.87 3.50 15.63
N ASN A 140 9.44 4.71 15.52
CA ASN A 140 8.70 5.88 15.05
C ASN A 140 8.29 5.73 13.57
N MET A 141 9.14 5.10 12.75
CA MET A 141 8.82 4.76 11.36
C MET A 141 7.62 3.80 11.26
N SER A 142 7.53 2.82 12.16
CA SER A 142 6.40 1.87 12.17
C SER A 142 5.06 2.58 12.36
N ARG A 143 5.02 3.63 13.18
CA ARG A 143 3.83 4.45 13.44
C ARG A 143 3.50 5.33 12.24
N LEU A 144 4.51 6.01 11.69
CA LEU A 144 4.35 6.79 10.46
C LEU A 144 3.75 5.92 9.35
N LEU A 145 4.23 4.68 9.19
CA LEU A 145 3.71 3.78 8.17
C LEU A 145 2.24 3.40 8.38
N VAL A 146 1.73 3.37 9.62
CA VAL A 146 0.29 3.13 9.86
C VAL A 146 -0.54 4.28 9.30
N ASP A 147 -0.14 5.52 9.57
CA ASP A 147 -0.84 6.71 9.09
C ASP A 147 -0.77 6.78 7.57
N VAL A 148 0.44 6.60 7.03
CA VAL A 148 0.69 6.52 5.59
C VAL A 148 -0.16 5.45 4.90
N HIS A 149 -0.36 4.28 5.52
CA HIS A 149 -1.23 3.24 4.96
C HIS A 149 -2.70 3.67 4.95
N SER A 150 -3.18 4.29 6.02
CA SER A 150 -4.56 4.80 6.10
C SER A 150 -4.81 5.91 5.09
N ASP A 151 -3.87 6.84 4.97
CA ASP A 151 -4.03 8.07 4.21
C ASP A 151 -3.90 7.82 2.71
N SER A 152 -2.91 7.00 2.30
CA SER A 152 -2.82 6.50 0.93
C SER A 152 -4.06 5.71 0.50
N SER A 153 -4.65 4.94 1.43
CA SER A 153 -5.92 4.24 1.21
C SER A 153 -7.06 5.21 0.89
N ALA A 154 -7.17 6.30 1.67
CA ALA A 154 -8.20 7.31 1.54
C ALA A 154 -8.06 8.14 0.25
N VAL A 155 -6.84 8.54 -0.11
CA VAL A 155 -6.56 9.26 -1.37
C VAL A 155 -7.02 8.46 -2.57
N VAL A 156 -6.61 7.19 -2.65
CA VAL A 156 -7.00 6.34 -3.78
C VAL A 156 -8.49 6.06 -3.76
N ASP A 157 -9.08 5.80 -2.59
CA ASP A 157 -10.53 5.56 -2.50
C ASP A 157 -11.36 6.73 -3.06
N ASN A 158 -10.94 7.98 -2.83
CA ASN A 158 -11.57 9.17 -3.44
C ASN A 158 -11.54 9.14 -4.97
N LEU A 159 -10.55 8.48 -5.57
CA LEU A 159 -10.35 8.40 -7.01
C LEU A 159 -11.04 7.19 -7.65
N LEU A 160 -11.23 6.09 -6.91
CA LEU A 160 -11.86 4.86 -7.42
C LEU A 160 -13.33 5.03 -7.86
N SER A 161 -13.73 4.18 -8.81
CA SER A 161 -15.13 4.04 -9.21
C SER A 161 -15.95 3.24 -8.18
N PRO A 162 -17.29 3.42 -8.13
CA PRO A 162 -18.15 2.64 -7.24
C PRO A 162 -18.01 1.11 -7.44
N HIS A 163 -17.78 0.68 -8.69
CA HIS A 163 -17.59 -0.73 -9.02
C HIS A 163 -16.27 -1.28 -8.43
N GLN A 164 -15.19 -0.50 -8.49
CA GLN A 164 -13.92 -0.87 -7.87
C GLN A 164 -14.02 -0.96 -6.35
N ARG A 165 -14.73 -0.02 -5.71
CA ARG A 165 -15.00 -0.09 -4.27
C ARG A 165 -15.77 -1.35 -3.90
N ALA A 166 -16.81 -1.71 -4.65
CA ALA A 166 -17.55 -2.95 -4.41
C ALA A 166 -16.67 -4.21 -4.54
N MET A 167 -15.73 -4.24 -5.50
CA MET A 167 -14.77 -5.33 -5.63
C MET A 167 -13.79 -5.39 -4.44
N LEU A 168 -13.31 -4.25 -3.97
CA LEU A 168 -12.45 -4.17 -2.78
C LEU A 168 -13.20 -4.58 -1.52
N ASP A 169 -14.41 -4.07 -1.30
CA ASP A 169 -15.25 -4.42 -0.15
C ASP A 169 -15.57 -5.91 -0.12
N LEU A 170 -15.84 -6.52 -1.28
CA LEU A 170 -16.01 -7.97 -1.36
C LEU A 170 -14.74 -8.73 -0.96
N THR A 171 -13.58 -8.28 -1.44
CA THR A 171 -12.29 -8.94 -1.18
C THR A 171 -11.87 -8.81 0.28
N TYR A 172 -12.06 -7.63 0.87
CA TYR A 172 -11.64 -7.27 2.23
C TYR A 172 -12.78 -7.30 3.25
N LEU A 173 -13.91 -7.95 2.95
CA LEU A 173 -15.03 -8.12 3.88
C LEU A 173 -15.62 -6.80 4.43
N ASN A 174 -15.70 -5.77 3.57
CA ASN A 174 -16.06 -4.39 3.89
C ASN A 174 -15.06 -3.65 4.79
N ASP A 175 -13.82 -4.13 4.83
CA ASP A 175 -12.69 -3.48 5.50
C ASP A 175 -11.62 -3.05 4.48
N ALA A 176 -12.06 -2.56 3.31
CA ALA A 176 -11.17 -2.12 2.24
C ALA A 176 -10.30 -0.91 2.63
N ALA A 177 -10.68 -0.16 3.68
CA ALA A 177 -9.88 0.92 4.23
C ALA A 177 -8.57 0.39 4.84
N SER A 178 -8.63 -0.76 5.52
CA SER A 178 -7.51 -1.41 6.21
C SER A 178 -6.79 -2.44 5.33
N ARG A 179 -6.88 -2.32 4.01
CA ARG A 179 -6.27 -3.26 3.06
C ARG A 179 -4.74 -3.28 3.19
N ASP A 180 -4.18 -4.48 3.12
CA ASP A 180 -2.75 -4.69 3.29
C ASP A 180 -1.94 -4.04 2.15
N LYS A 181 -0.83 -3.38 2.50
CA LYS A 181 0.16 -2.85 1.54
C LYS A 181 1.54 -3.43 1.79
N PHE A 182 2.38 -3.43 0.76
CA PHE A 182 3.77 -3.89 0.86
C PHE A 182 4.72 -2.70 0.99
N ASN A 183 5.60 -2.75 1.99
CA ASN A 183 6.54 -1.68 2.30
C ASN A 183 7.90 -1.93 1.65
N VAL A 184 8.47 -0.90 1.04
CA VAL A 184 9.87 -0.87 0.60
C VAL A 184 10.51 0.34 1.24
N LEU A 185 11.58 0.12 1.99
CA LEU A 185 12.37 1.18 2.58
C LEU A 185 13.75 1.19 1.92
N PHE A 186 14.18 2.37 1.51
CA PHE A 186 15.56 2.65 1.14
C PHE A 186 16.17 3.56 2.19
N ALA A 187 17.35 3.21 2.66
CA ALA A 187 18.14 4.08 3.53
C ALA A 187 19.58 4.10 3.03
N GLU A 188 20.20 5.28 3.05
CA GLU A 188 21.62 5.42 2.72
C GLU A 188 22.49 4.69 3.75
N LYS A 189 21.98 4.57 4.98
CA LYS A 189 22.62 3.79 6.05
C LYS A 189 21.62 3.27 7.07
N ILE A 190 21.84 2.04 7.53
CA ILE A 190 21.16 1.47 8.70
C ILE A 190 22.13 1.48 9.88
N CYS A 191 21.85 2.33 10.86
CA CYS A 191 22.69 2.51 12.05
C CYS A 191 22.13 1.69 13.22
N LYS A 192 23.03 1.05 13.97
CA LYS A 192 22.70 0.40 15.25
C LYS A 192 23.22 1.26 16.40
N GLU A 193 22.48 1.36 17.49
CA GLU A 193 22.93 2.06 18.70
C GLU A 193 24.32 1.57 19.15
N GLY A 194 25.23 2.52 19.37
CA GLY A 194 26.59 2.25 19.81
C GLY A 194 27.53 1.68 18.73
N VAL A 195 27.10 1.57 17.47
CA VAL A 195 27.92 1.08 16.36
C VAL A 195 28.00 2.14 15.26
N GLU A 196 29.22 2.61 14.96
CA GLU A 196 29.43 3.62 13.92
C GLU A 196 29.31 3.06 12.49
N GLU A 197 29.64 1.79 12.28
CA GLU A 197 29.60 1.14 10.96
C GLU A 197 28.27 0.43 10.71
N GLN A 198 27.84 0.37 9.45
CA GLN A 198 26.68 -0.44 9.07
C GLN A 198 27.02 -1.92 9.27
N LEU A 199 26.09 -2.67 9.85
CA LEU A 199 26.29 -4.08 10.12
C LEU A 199 26.19 -4.91 8.83
N LYS A 200 26.77 -6.10 8.86
CA LYS A 200 26.50 -7.14 7.85
C LYS A 200 25.09 -7.67 7.98
N ALA A 201 24.50 -8.12 6.88
CA ALA A 201 23.08 -8.46 6.80
C ALA A 201 22.64 -9.50 7.85
N GLU A 202 23.46 -10.51 8.14
CA GLU A 202 23.14 -11.56 9.12
C GLU A 202 22.97 -11.04 10.56
N MET A 203 23.64 -9.93 10.90
CA MET A 203 23.63 -9.36 12.26
C MET A 203 22.33 -8.62 12.59
N TYR A 204 21.51 -8.33 11.57
CA TYR A 204 20.19 -7.73 11.76
C TYR A 204 19.13 -8.76 12.17
N LEU A 205 19.33 -10.06 11.87
CA LEU A 205 18.44 -11.15 12.24
C LEU A 205 18.94 -11.89 13.49
N ASP A 206 19.06 -11.13 14.58
CA ASP A 206 19.63 -11.59 15.85
C ASP A 206 18.63 -12.33 16.76
N ARG A 207 17.35 -12.42 16.37
CA ARG A 207 16.23 -12.92 17.19
C ARG A 207 16.02 -12.15 18.49
N GLU A 208 16.56 -10.95 18.57
CA GLU A 208 16.48 -10.07 19.73
C GLU A 208 15.93 -8.71 19.28
N ALA A 209 16.48 -7.61 19.78
CA ALA A 209 15.92 -6.27 19.63
C ALA A 209 15.98 -5.78 18.17
N ASN A 210 17.07 -6.02 17.44
CA ASN A 210 17.20 -5.57 16.05
C ASN A 210 16.13 -6.22 15.17
N GLU A 211 15.97 -7.55 15.28
CA GLU A 211 14.98 -8.28 14.49
C GLU A 211 13.54 -7.90 14.87
N ASN A 212 13.29 -7.58 16.14
CA ASN A 212 11.97 -7.14 16.61
C ASN A 212 11.57 -5.78 16.03
N GLU A 213 12.47 -4.80 15.96
CA GLU A 213 12.18 -3.50 15.33
C GLU A 213 11.95 -3.64 13.83
N LEU A 214 12.77 -4.43 13.14
CA LEU A 214 12.57 -4.73 11.72
C LEU A 214 11.21 -5.40 11.46
N ARG A 215 10.78 -6.29 12.35
CA ARG A 215 9.48 -6.95 12.25
C ARG A 215 8.29 -6.00 12.32
N GLN A 216 8.39 -4.90 13.05
CA GLN A 216 7.31 -3.92 13.14
C GLN A 216 7.02 -3.26 11.77
N VAL A 217 8.07 -3.06 10.97
CA VAL A 217 7.98 -2.35 9.68
C VAL A 217 7.83 -3.31 8.48
N LEU A 218 8.52 -4.45 8.52
CA LEU A 218 8.60 -5.41 7.41
C LEU A 218 7.70 -6.65 7.60
N GLY A 219 7.04 -6.77 8.76
CA GLY A 219 6.42 -8.02 9.19
C GLY A 219 7.44 -9.12 9.47
N ASP A 220 7.00 -10.38 9.51
CA ASP A 220 7.89 -11.50 9.82
C ASP A 220 9.13 -11.57 8.90
N THR A 221 10.29 -11.23 9.45
CA THR A 221 11.59 -11.31 8.79
C THR A 221 12.06 -12.76 8.69
N TRP A 222 12.55 -13.14 7.51
CA TRP A 222 12.97 -14.51 7.24
C TRP A 222 14.27 -14.63 6.44
N ALA A 223 14.74 -13.54 5.83
CA ALA A 223 16.02 -13.53 5.14
C ALA A 223 16.70 -12.16 5.22
N SER A 224 18.04 -12.19 5.22
CA SER A 224 18.88 -11.02 5.05
C SER A 224 20.08 -11.39 4.17
N HIS A 225 20.50 -10.45 3.33
CA HIS A 225 21.54 -10.67 2.35
C HIS A 225 22.43 -9.44 2.18
N ASP A 226 23.74 -9.65 2.14
CA ASP A 226 24.66 -8.64 1.65
C ASP A 226 24.58 -8.60 0.11
N ILE A 227 24.13 -7.49 -0.44
CA ILE A 227 24.09 -7.23 -1.89
C ILE A 227 25.50 -6.88 -2.39
N SER A 228 26.23 -6.09 -1.59
CA SER A 228 27.62 -5.70 -1.79
C SER A 228 28.34 -5.62 -0.45
N ASP A 229 29.58 -5.11 -0.42
CA ASP A 229 30.31 -4.92 0.84
C ASP A 229 29.64 -3.88 1.76
N GLU A 230 28.88 -2.94 1.20
CA GLU A 230 28.25 -1.81 1.91
C GLU A 230 26.71 -1.81 1.81
N GLN A 231 26.13 -2.62 0.91
CA GLN A 231 24.69 -2.70 0.71
C GLN A 231 24.11 -3.98 1.31
N VAL A 232 23.05 -3.84 2.11
CA VAL A 232 22.31 -4.94 2.74
C VAL A 232 20.85 -4.92 2.30
N LEU A 233 20.26 -6.10 2.22
CA LEU A 233 18.84 -6.33 2.00
C LEU A 233 18.28 -7.13 3.18
N ILE A 234 17.16 -6.69 3.71
CA ILE A 234 16.38 -7.41 4.72
C ILE A 234 15.00 -7.67 4.14
N ILE A 235 14.55 -8.92 4.20
CA ILE A 235 13.30 -9.38 3.60
C ILE A 235 12.35 -9.84 4.69
N GLY A 236 11.19 -9.19 4.75
CA GLY A 236 10.07 -9.54 5.59
C GLY A 236 8.87 -10.06 4.81
N ARG A 237 7.79 -10.33 5.53
CA ARG A 237 6.52 -10.81 4.97
C ARG A 237 5.74 -9.70 4.27
N ASN A 238 5.77 -8.49 4.84
CA ASN A 238 4.99 -7.33 4.41
C ASN A 238 5.89 -6.22 3.85
N GLY A 239 7.20 -6.46 3.72
CA GLY A 239 8.10 -5.46 3.16
C GLY A 239 9.55 -5.90 3.02
N ILE A 240 10.35 -5.02 2.43
CA ILE A 240 11.81 -5.13 2.38
C ILE A 240 12.49 -3.82 2.79
N LEU A 241 13.72 -3.91 3.30
CA LEU A 241 14.58 -2.76 3.61
C LEU A 241 15.91 -2.94 2.88
N LEU A 242 16.27 -1.96 2.05
CA LEU A 242 17.59 -1.83 1.43
C LEU A 242 18.37 -0.74 2.15
N GLY A 243 19.54 -1.09 2.66
CA GLY A 243 20.43 -0.19 3.38
C GLY A 243 21.80 -0.10 2.75
N GLY A 244 22.33 1.10 2.58
CA GLY A 244 23.70 1.32 2.11
C GLY A 244 23.78 2.35 0.99
N PRO A 245 25.00 2.74 0.59
CA PRO A 245 25.17 3.84 -0.33
C PRO A 245 24.65 3.51 -1.73
N GLY A 246 23.89 4.42 -2.32
CA GLY A 246 23.39 4.29 -3.69
C GLY A 246 22.36 3.19 -3.90
N VAL A 247 21.68 2.71 -2.83
CA VAL A 247 20.62 1.69 -2.96
C VAL A 247 19.43 2.15 -3.81
N ARG A 248 19.23 3.47 -3.95
CA ARG A 248 18.20 4.07 -4.81
C ARG A 248 18.39 3.72 -6.30
N GLU A 249 19.61 3.38 -6.74
CA GLU A 249 19.84 2.92 -8.13
C GLU A 249 19.10 1.62 -8.46
N HIS A 250 18.71 0.85 -7.44
CA HIS A 250 17.96 -0.41 -7.59
C HIS A 250 16.44 -0.20 -7.68
N GLU A 251 15.96 1.04 -7.58
CA GLU A 251 14.54 1.38 -7.56
C GLU A 251 13.72 0.73 -8.68
N PRO A 252 14.14 0.73 -9.97
CA PRO A 252 13.33 0.11 -11.04
C PRO A 252 13.12 -1.40 -10.86
N LEU A 253 14.16 -2.09 -10.37
CA LEU A 253 14.08 -3.53 -10.10
C LEU A 253 13.16 -3.79 -8.89
N VAL A 254 13.29 -2.97 -7.86
CA VAL A 254 12.49 -3.10 -6.64
C VAL A 254 11.02 -2.74 -6.90
N ALA A 255 10.72 -1.75 -7.75
CA ALA A 255 9.37 -1.43 -8.17
C ALA A 255 8.70 -2.62 -8.91
N SER A 256 9.46 -3.32 -9.75
CA SER A 256 8.98 -4.54 -10.42
C SER A 256 8.68 -5.66 -9.42
N TYR A 257 9.55 -5.85 -8.42
CA TYR A 257 9.33 -6.80 -7.34
C TYR A 257 8.10 -6.42 -6.47
N LEU A 258 7.97 -5.14 -6.12
CA LEU A 258 6.84 -4.58 -5.37
C LEU A 258 5.52 -4.84 -6.09
N SER A 259 5.49 -4.65 -7.40
CA SER A 259 4.34 -4.94 -8.27
C SER A 259 3.89 -6.41 -8.19
N LEU A 260 4.83 -7.36 -8.10
CA LEU A 260 4.49 -8.78 -7.90
C LEU A 260 4.03 -9.09 -6.47
N MET A 261 4.69 -8.50 -5.46
CA MET A 261 4.36 -8.78 -4.06
C MET A 261 2.96 -8.30 -3.70
N THR A 262 2.56 -7.13 -4.19
CA THR A 262 1.20 -6.58 -3.99
C THR A 262 0.13 -7.48 -4.60
N ARG A 263 0.35 -8.01 -5.80
CA ARG A 263 -0.53 -9.02 -6.41
C ARG A 263 -0.59 -10.31 -5.60
N ASN A 264 0.53 -10.78 -5.07
CA ASN A 264 0.57 -11.96 -4.20
C ASN A 264 -0.26 -11.74 -2.93
N MET A 265 -0.13 -10.57 -2.30
CA MET A 265 -0.91 -10.18 -1.13
C MET A 265 -2.41 -10.14 -1.44
N PHE A 266 -2.80 -9.45 -2.51
CA PHE A 266 -4.20 -9.39 -2.95
C PHE A 266 -4.77 -10.78 -3.26
N MET A 267 -4.00 -11.64 -3.93
CA MET A 267 -4.39 -13.01 -4.24
C MET A 267 -4.71 -13.82 -2.98
N ARG A 268 -3.93 -13.64 -1.90
CA ARG A 268 -4.21 -14.31 -0.61
C ARG A 268 -5.56 -13.88 -0.04
N SER A 269 -5.86 -12.58 -0.08
CA SER A 269 -7.16 -12.04 0.37
C SER A 269 -8.32 -12.58 -0.47
N LEU A 270 -8.14 -12.64 -1.80
CA LEU A 270 -9.13 -13.23 -2.72
C LEU A 270 -9.40 -14.72 -2.42
N PHE A 271 -8.35 -15.50 -2.13
CA PHE A 271 -8.51 -16.90 -1.74
C PHE A 271 -9.26 -17.04 -0.42
N GLN A 272 -8.94 -16.23 0.59
CA GLN A 272 -9.67 -16.22 1.86
C GLN A 272 -11.16 -15.93 1.64
N ARG A 273 -11.49 -14.93 0.81
CA ARG A 273 -12.88 -14.62 0.48
C ARG A 273 -13.60 -15.77 -0.23
N THR A 274 -12.91 -16.49 -1.11
CA THR A 274 -13.47 -17.67 -1.79
C THR A 274 -13.84 -18.78 -0.81
N PHE A 275 -13.02 -19.02 0.22
CA PHE A 275 -13.34 -19.99 1.27
C PHE A 275 -14.55 -19.58 2.11
N ILE A 276 -14.63 -18.29 2.48
CA ILE A 276 -15.78 -17.75 3.21
C ILE A 276 -17.07 -17.94 2.40
N LEU A 277 -17.05 -17.62 1.11
CA LEU A 277 -18.20 -17.84 0.23
C LEU A 277 -18.60 -19.32 0.14
N ALA A 278 -17.62 -20.23 0.08
CA ALA A 278 -17.90 -21.67 0.07
C ALA A 278 -18.61 -22.11 1.36
N ASP A 279 -18.27 -21.54 2.51
CA ASP A 279 -18.95 -21.81 3.77
C ASP A 279 -20.36 -21.21 3.83
N VAL A 280 -20.57 -20.00 3.28
CA VAL A 280 -21.90 -19.41 3.10
C VAL A 280 -22.79 -20.32 2.24
N LEU A 281 -22.28 -20.86 1.14
CA LEU A 281 -23.01 -21.79 0.27
C LEU A 281 -23.37 -23.11 0.99
N LYS A 282 -22.49 -23.63 1.86
CA LYS A 282 -22.80 -24.81 2.69
C LYS A 282 -23.93 -24.50 3.68
N GLU A 283 -23.93 -23.31 4.27
CA GLU A 283 -24.98 -22.90 5.21
C GLU A 283 -26.32 -22.71 4.49
N ILE A 284 -26.33 -22.08 3.32
CA ILE A 284 -27.52 -21.99 2.45
C ILE A 284 -28.08 -23.38 2.16
N ARG A 285 -27.23 -24.35 1.81
CA ARG A 285 -27.65 -25.73 1.57
C ARG A 285 -28.30 -26.35 2.81
N ARG A 286 -27.71 -26.14 4.00
CA ARG A 286 -28.28 -26.62 5.27
C ARG A 286 -29.67 -26.03 5.53
N LEU A 287 -29.86 -24.74 5.23
CA LEU A 287 -31.15 -24.06 5.36
C LEU A 287 -32.20 -24.63 4.38
N ILE A 288 -31.80 -24.95 3.15
CA ILE A 288 -32.66 -25.61 2.16
C ILE A 288 -33.12 -26.98 2.68
N ASP A 289 -32.21 -27.78 3.22
CA ASP A 289 -32.52 -29.12 3.73
C ASP A 289 -33.50 -29.09 4.92
N HIS A 290 -33.56 -27.99 5.68
CA HIS A 290 -34.43 -27.83 6.87
C HIS A 290 -35.55 -26.80 6.69
N HIS A 291 -35.84 -26.39 5.45
CA HIS A 291 -36.72 -25.25 5.17
C HIS A 291 -38.15 -25.41 5.72
N GLU A 292 -38.64 -26.65 5.88
CA GLU A 292 -39.97 -26.97 6.41
C GLU A 292 -40.18 -26.56 7.87
N THR A 293 -39.10 -26.31 8.62
CA THR A 293 -39.16 -25.97 10.05
C THR A 293 -39.50 -24.50 10.33
N ASN A 294 -39.40 -23.60 9.34
CA ASN A 294 -39.68 -22.18 9.52
C ASN A 294 -40.31 -21.56 8.23
N PRO A 295 -41.50 -20.95 8.32
CA PRO A 295 -42.21 -20.38 7.17
C PRO A 295 -41.49 -19.20 6.49
N ASN A 296 -40.54 -18.55 7.16
CA ASN A 296 -39.73 -17.47 6.59
C ASN A 296 -38.46 -17.95 5.85
N SER A 297 -38.12 -19.25 5.95
CA SER A 297 -36.89 -19.81 5.39
C SER A 297 -36.76 -19.57 3.88
N MET A 298 -37.86 -19.69 3.12
CA MET A 298 -37.81 -19.54 1.66
C MET A 298 -37.49 -18.12 1.18
N ARG A 299 -37.79 -17.08 1.97
CA ARG A 299 -37.40 -15.72 1.63
C ARG A 299 -35.92 -15.51 1.92
N MET A 300 -35.49 -15.86 3.13
CA MET A 300 -34.09 -15.77 3.55
C MET A 300 -33.14 -16.56 2.65
N ILE A 301 -33.50 -17.79 2.26
CA ILE A 301 -32.71 -18.60 1.33
C ILE A 301 -32.56 -17.91 -0.03
N ARG A 302 -33.61 -17.27 -0.54
CA ARG A 302 -33.56 -16.56 -1.83
C ARG A 302 -32.71 -15.31 -1.78
N GLU A 303 -32.80 -14.54 -0.69
CA GLU A 303 -31.95 -13.38 -0.43
C GLU A 303 -30.47 -13.81 -0.37
N LEU A 304 -30.13 -14.80 0.47
CA LEU A 304 -28.77 -15.31 0.60
C LEU A 304 -28.20 -15.91 -0.70
N LEU A 305 -29.03 -16.61 -1.49
CA LEU A 305 -28.61 -17.14 -2.79
C LEU A 305 -28.34 -16.02 -3.81
N ALA A 306 -29.15 -14.96 -3.80
CA ALA A 306 -28.95 -13.82 -4.69
C ALA A 306 -27.66 -13.07 -4.35
N ASP A 307 -27.39 -12.86 -3.06
CA ASP A 307 -26.16 -12.23 -2.57
C ASP A 307 -24.94 -13.08 -2.93
N ALA A 308 -24.96 -14.38 -2.59
CA ALA A 308 -23.87 -15.30 -2.93
C ALA A 308 -23.64 -15.41 -4.45
N SER A 309 -24.69 -15.36 -5.27
CA SER A 309 -24.55 -15.34 -6.72
C SER A 309 -23.89 -14.05 -7.23
N SER A 310 -24.20 -12.91 -6.62
CA SER A 310 -23.58 -11.63 -6.98
C SER A 310 -22.11 -11.62 -6.60
N ASP A 311 -21.78 -12.14 -5.41
CA ASP A 311 -20.40 -12.32 -4.96
C ASP A 311 -19.58 -13.22 -5.90
N VAL A 312 -20.14 -14.34 -6.35
CA VAL A 312 -19.46 -15.24 -7.30
C VAL A 312 -19.13 -14.52 -8.62
N ILE A 313 -20.04 -13.68 -9.11
CA ILE A 313 -19.84 -12.92 -10.35
C ILE A 313 -18.69 -11.92 -10.17
N LEU A 314 -18.74 -11.12 -9.09
CA LEU A 314 -17.70 -10.14 -8.77
C LEU A 314 -16.34 -10.80 -8.53
N LEU A 315 -16.28 -11.93 -7.83
CA LEU A 315 -15.03 -12.69 -7.64
C LEU A 315 -14.46 -13.18 -8.97
N GLY A 316 -15.29 -13.64 -9.90
CA GLY A 316 -14.86 -14.03 -11.24
C GLY A 316 -14.28 -12.86 -12.04
N GLU A 317 -14.86 -11.67 -11.89
CA GLU A 317 -14.33 -10.44 -12.50
C GLU A 317 -12.99 -10.04 -11.89
N ILE A 318 -12.88 -10.02 -10.56
CA ILE A 318 -11.63 -9.73 -9.85
C ILE A 318 -10.52 -10.69 -10.26
N GLN A 319 -10.83 -11.99 -10.35
CA GLN A 319 -9.89 -12.99 -10.81
C GLN A 319 -9.42 -12.72 -12.25
N SER A 320 -10.31 -12.19 -13.11
CA SER A 320 -9.96 -11.84 -14.49
C SER A 320 -8.99 -10.67 -14.54
N TYR A 321 -9.22 -9.60 -13.77
CA TYR A 321 -8.27 -8.48 -13.65
C TYR A 321 -6.91 -8.94 -13.13
N LEU A 322 -6.88 -9.78 -12.09
CA LEU A 322 -5.64 -10.30 -11.52
C LEU A 322 -4.89 -11.22 -12.50
N HIS A 323 -5.62 -11.99 -13.31
CA HIS A 323 -5.00 -12.82 -14.34
C HIS A 323 -4.39 -11.97 -15.46
N GLU A 324 -5.12 -10.97 -15.93
CA GLU A 324 -4.63 -10.03 -16.95
C GLU A 324 -3.41 -9.23 -16.48
N SER A 325 -3.42 -8.78 -15.23
CA SER A 325 -2.30 -8.03 -14.64
C SER A 325 -1.01 -8.83 -14.52
N MET A 326 -1.10 -10.17 -14.43
CA MET A 326 0.04 -11.09 -14.44
C MET A 326 0.47 -11.46 -15.86
N ALA A 327 -0.49 -11.59 -16.78
CA ALA A 327 -0.20 -11.92 -18.18
C ALA A 327 0.59 -10.82 -18.90
N ASN A 328 0.36 -9.57 -18.51
CA ASN A 328 1.04 -8.39 -19.05
C ASN A 328 2.32 -8.02 -18.28
N PHE A 329 2.70 -8.77 -17.25
CA PHE A 329 3.89 -8.45 -16.46
C PHE A 329 5.17 -8.79 -17.24
N GLU A 330 5.96 -7.76 -17.54
CA GLU A 330 7.28 -7.92 -18.16
C GLU A 330 8.36 -8.01 -17.11
N VAL A 331 9.11 -9.12 -17.10
CA VAL A 331 10.27 -9.27 -16.21
C VAL A 331 11.34 -8.27 -16.62
N PRO A 332 11.81 -7.39 -15.71
CA PRO A 332 12.87 -6.44 -16.02
C PRO A 332 14.15 -7.17 -16.41
N SER A 333 14.89 -6.64 -17.38
CA SER A 333 16.21 -7.18 -17.72
C SER A 333 17.17 -7.06 -16.55
N ALA A 334 17.97 -8.10 -16.31
CA ALA A 334 18.97 -8.08 -15.25
C ALA A 334 19.87 -6.84 -15.35
N PRO A 335 20.05 -6.07 -14.25
CA PRO A 335 20.91 -4.91 -14.25
C PRO A 335 22.35 -5.21 -14.68
N THR A 336 23.07 -4.20 -15.17
CA THR A 336 24.48 -4.37 -15.55
C THR A 336 25.44 -4.33 -14.37
N THR A 337 25.02 -3.72 -13.26
CA THR A 337 25.82 -3.59 -12.03
C THR A 337 25.91 -4.92 -11.28
N THR A 338 27.05 -5.16 -10.63
CA THR A 338 27.25 -6.40 -9.85
C THR A 338 26.24 -6.51 -8.70
N SER A 339 26.03 -5.42 -7.98
CA SER A 339 25.01 -5.34 -6.91
C SER A 339 23.60 -5.55 -7.46
N GLY A 340 23.26 -4.93 -8.60
CA GLY A 340 21.93 -5.09 -9.21
C GLY A 340 21.67 -6.51 -9.71
N ARG A 341 22.68 -7.20 -10.25
CA ARG A 341 22.57 -8.63 -10.59
C ARG A 341 22.37 -9.50 -9.36
N ARG A 342 23.11 -9.21 -8.29
CA ARG A 342 22.98 -9.95 -7.04
C ARG A 342 21.59 -9.78 -6.45
N LEU A 343 21.07 -8.56 -6.46
CA LEU A 343 19.70 -8.26 -6.04
C LEU A 343 18.67 -8.99 -6.92
N PHE A 344 18.85 -8.97 -8.24
CA PHE A 344 17.98 -9.68 -9.19
C PHE A 344 17.91 -11.19 -8.90
N GLU A 345 19.06 -11.82 -8.61
CA GLU A 345 19.13 -13.23 -8.22
C GLU A 345 18.42 -13.52 -6.89
N ILE A 346 18.57 -12.63 -5.89
CA ILE A 346 17.99 -12.81 -4.56
C ILE A 346 16.47 -12.66 -4.62
N LEU A 347 15.97 -11.61 -5.28
CA LEU A 347 14.53 -11.35 -5.40
C LEU A 347 13.82 -12.37 -6.28
N ASN A 348 14.56 -13.00 -7.21
CA ASN A 348 14.10 -14.09 -8.06
C ASN A 348 12.68 -13.86 -8.62
N ILE A 349 12.54 -12.74 -9.34
CA ILE A 349 11.27 -12.28 -9.92
C ILE A 349 10.67 -13.34 -10.84
N GLU A 350 11.50 -14.07 -11.60
CA GLU A 350 11.03 -15.14 -12.49
C GLU A 350 10.39 -16.31 -11.74
N ALA A 351 10.96 -16.74 -10.61
CA ALA A 351 10.35 -17.79 -9.81
C ALA A 351 9.03 -17.35 -9.15
N SER A 352 8.81 -16.04 -8.98
CA SER A 352 7.60 -15.49 -8.40
C SER A 352 6.41 -15.44 -9.37
N LEU A 353 6.65 -15.67 -10.68
CA LEU A 353 5.63 -15.73 -11.73
C LEU A 353 5.01 -17.13 -11.93
N HIS A 354 5.65 -18.18 -11.39
CA HIS A 354 5.24 -19.58 -11.52
C HIS A 354 4.70 -20.14 -10.20
#